data_AF-A0A3L8CJA7-F1
#
_entry.id   AF-A0A3L8CJA7-F1
#
_cell.length_a   1.000
_cell.length_b   1.000
_cell.length_c   1.000
_cell.angle_alpha   90.00
_cell.angle_beta   90.00
_cell.angle_gamma   90.00
#
_symmetry.space_group_name_H-M   'P 1'
#
loop_
_entity.id
_entity.type
_entity.pdbx_description
1 polymer ?
#
loop_
_entity_poly.entity_id
_entity_poly.type
_entity_poly.pdbx_seq_one_letter_code
_entity_poly.pdbx_strand_id
1 'polypeptide(L)'
;PNIETTLGAHELITAVTLPAPLGGTHIYQKVRDRASYAFALISVAAVIQNDGSGRVALGGVAHKPWRNEAAEAAMAQGAKALTAQLLAGATPTDQNAFKLTLVERTLASVMAQARTPA
;
A
#
# COMPACT_ATOMS: atom_id res chain seq x y z
N PRO A 1 -21.48 -6.34 -11.90
CA PRO A 1 -20.58 -6.25 -10.73
C PRO A 1 -21.42 -6.36 -9.46
N ASN A 2 -21.65 -7.60 -9.01
CA ASN A 2 -22.59 -7.88 -7.92
C ASN A 2 -21.96 -8.81 -6.86
N ILE A 3 -20.73 -9.26 -7.11
CA ILE A 3 -19.97 -10.17 -6.26
C ILE A 3 -18.69 -9.43 -5.88
N GLU A 4 -18.61 -8.98 -4.64
CA GLU A 4 -17.50 -8.16 -4.13
C GLU A 4 -16.53 -8.97 -3.25
N THR A 5 -17.03 -10.02 -2.62
CA THR A 5 -16.30 -10.86 -1.67
C THR A 5 -16.55 -12.34 -1.95
N THR A 6 -15.83 -13.21 -1.24
CA THR A 6 -15.99 -14.66 -1.34
C THR A 6 -16.97 -15.24 -0.31
N LEU A 7 -17.70 -14.39 0.43
CA LEU A 7 -18.65 -14.85 1.45
C LEU A 7 -19.81 -15.64 0.82
N GLY A 8 -20.11 -16.79 1.41
CA GLY A 8 -21.29 -17.57 1.09
C GLY A 8 -22.58 -16.96 1.64
N ALA A 9 -23.72 -17.47 1.17
CA ALA A 9 -25.00 -17.11 1.75
C ALA A 9 -25.05 -17.53 3.23
N HIS A 10 -25.50 -16.62 4.10
CA HIS A 10 -25.59 -16.82 5.55
C HIS A 10 -24.25 -17.04 6.28
N GLU A 11 -23.12 -16.75 5.63
CA GLU A 11 -21.81 -16.75 6.28
C GLU A 11 -21.64 -15.50 7.14
N LEU A 12 -21.08 -15.65 8.36
CA LEU A 12 -20.79 -14.57 9.29
C LEU A 12 -19.31 -14.59 9.67
N ILE A 13 -18.62 -13.46 9.46
CA ILE A 13 -17.24 -13.28 9.91
C ILE A 13 -17.23 -13.19 11.44
N THR A 14 -16.57 -14.15 12.10
CA THR A 14 -16.46 -14.20 13.58
C THR A 14 -15.10 -13.76 14.10
N ALA A 15 -14.05 -13.88 13.28
CA ALA A 15 -12.68 -13.53 13.66
C ALA A 15 -11.80 -13.22 12.44
N VAL A 16 -10.68 -12.54 12.70
CA VAL A 16 -9.54 -12.41 11.79
C VAL A 16 -8.29 -12.79 12.57
N THR A 17 -7.56 -13.80 12.10
CA THR A 17 -6.32 -14.28 12.75
C THR A 17 -5.11 -13.71 12.03
N LEU A 18 -4.20 -13.09 12.78
CA LEU A 18 -2.93 -12.60 12.26
C LEU A 18 -1.80 -13.60 12.58
N PRO A 19 -0.77 -13.71 11.72
CA PRO A 19 0.43 -14.46 12.06
C PRO A 19 1.23 -13.74 13.17
N ALA A 20 2.33 -14.37 13.61
CA ALA A 20 3.24 -13.75 14.56
C ALA A 20 3.74 -12.36 14.08
N PRO A 21 4.03 -11.44 15.01
CA PRO A 21 4.55 -10.11 14.67
C PRO A 21 5.83 -10.17 13.83
N LEU A 22 5.93 -9.29 12.84
CA LEU A 22 7.03 -9.27 11.86
C LEU A 22 8.28 -8.51 12.32
N GLY A 23 8.20 -7.78 13.44
CA GLY A 23 9.20 -6.77 13.79
C GLY A 23 9.26 -5.63 12.76
N GLY A 24 10.39 -4.94 12.71
CA GLY A 24 10.64 -3.82 11.79
C GLY A 24 9.88 -2.54 12.13
N THR A 25 9.99 -1.56 11.23
CA THR A 25 9.32 -0.26 11.32
C THR A 25 7.98 -0.30 10.57
N HIS A 26 6.88 -0.03 11.28
CA HIS A 26 5.52 -0.07 10.74
C HIS A 26 5.04 1.35 10.45
N ILE A 27 4.63 1.62 9.21
CA ILE A 27 4.16 2.94 8.78
C ILE A 27 2.84 2.80 8.03
N TYR A 28 1.89 3.67 8.35
CA TYR A 28 0.66 3.84 7.58
C TYR A 28 0.48 5.30 7.17
N GLN A 29 0.83 5.62 5.93
CA GLN A 29 0.73 6.96 5.38
C GLN A 29 -0.54 7.10 4.55
N LYS A 30 -1.47 7.95 4.99
CA LYS A 30 -2.76 8.21 4.31
C LYS A 30 -2.78 9.61 3.72
N VAL A 31 -2.81 9.71 2.39
CA VAL A 31 -2.91 10.98 1.68
C VAL A 31 -4.38 11.29 1.36
N ARG A 32 -4.80 12.52 1.63
CA ARG A 32 -6.17 12.99 1.55
C ARG A 32 -6.21 14.51 1.38
N ASP A 33 -7.29 15.03 0.79
CA ASP A 33 -7.43 16.46 0.50
C ASP A 33 -7.51 17.33 1.76
N ARG A 34 -8.01 16.78 2.87
CA ARG A 34 -8.15 17.48 4.14
C ARG A 34 -7.56 16.69 5.30
N ALA A 35 -7.16 17.39 6.35
CA ALA A 35 -6.34 16.85 7.43
C ALA A 35 -6.98 15.68 8.20
N SER A 36 -8.31 15.60 8.30
CA SER A 36 -9.02 14.49 8.98
C SER A 36 -10.41 14.23 8.39
N TYR A 37 -11.07 13.15 8.83
CA TYR A 37 -12.41 12.74 8.37
C TYR A 37 -12.50 12.67 6.84
N ALA A 38 -11.63 11.89 6.20
CA ALA A 38 -11.69 11.66 4.76
C ALA A 38 -11.15 10.26 4.42
N PHE A 39 -11.66 9.69 3.34
CA PHE A 39 -11.06 8.51 2.72
C PHE A 39 -9.68 8.85 2.14
N ALA A 40 -8.94 7.81 1.79
CA ALA A 40 -7.63 7.96 1.18
C ALA A 40 -7.81 8.29 -0.31
N LEU A 41 -7.12 9.34 -0.79
CA LEU A 41 -6.83 9.43 -2.23
C LEU A 41 -5.97 8.23 -2.62
N ILE A 42 -4.89 8.04 -1.85
CA ILE A 42 -4.10 6.81 -1.75
C ILE A 42 -3.63 6.61 -0.31
N SER A 43 -3.30 5.38 0.06
CA SER A 43 -2.60 5.08 1.31
C SER A 43 -1.49 4.06 1.09
N VAL A 44 -0.41 4.16 1.86
CA VAL A 44 0.70 3.20 1.88
C VAL A 44 0.77 2.58 3.27
N ALA A 45 0.59 1.27 3.35
CA ALA A 45 0.93 0.47 4.52
C ALA A 45 2.27 -0.22 4.26
N ALA A 46 3.26 -0.02 5.13
CA ALA A 46 4.59 -0.58 4.98
C ALA A 46 5.11 -1.17 6.29
N VAL A 47 5.81 -2.31 6.17
CA VAL A 47 6.68 -2.83 7.23
C VAL A 47 8.08 -2.93 6.61
N ILE A 48 9.02 -2.16 7.14
CA ILE A 48 10.40 -2.07 6.62
C ILE A 48 11.37 -2.59 7.68
N GLN A 49 12.23 -3.52 7.28
CA GLN A 49 13.25 -4.14 8.11
C GLN A 49 14.54 -3.30 8.13
N ASN A 50 15.44 -3.59 9.07
CA ASN A 50 16.69 -2.85 9.24
C ASN A 50 17.61 -2.93 8.02
N ASP A 51 17.53 -4.01 7.23
CA ASP A 51 18.28 -4.18 5.98
C ASP A 51 17.64 -3.45 4.79
N GLY A 52 16.54 -2.73 5.01
CA GLY A 52 15.79 -2.00 3.98
C GLY A 52 14.85 -2.87 3.15
N SER A 53 14.79 -4.18 3.39
CA SER A 53 13.75 -5.05 2.85
C SER A 53 12.41 -4.78 3.54
N GLY A 54 11.29 -5.21 2.95
CA GLY A 54 10.00 -4.96 3.56
C GLY A 54 8.84 -5.40 2.70
N ARG A 55 7.65 -5.09 3.19
CA ARG A 55 6.39 -5.38 2.52
C ARG A 55 5.53 -4.14 2.43
N VAL A 56 4.81 -3.99 1.32
CA VAL A 56 4.01 -2.80 1.04
C VAL A 56 2.65 -3.19 0.49
N ALA A 57 1.61 -2.53 0.99
CA ALA A 57 0.27 -2.58 0.42
C ALA A 57 -0.27 -1.15 0.20
N LEU A 58 -1.00 -0.96 -0.89
CA LEU A 58 -1.60 0.31 -1.28
C LEU A 58 -3.13 0.28 -1.09
N GLY A 59 -3.69 1.42 -0.68
CA GLY A 59 -5.14 1.67 -0.67
C GLY A 59 -5.50 2.82 -1.61
N GLY A 60 -6.77 2.88 -2.03
CA GLY A 60 -7.29 3.95 -2.91
C GLY A 60 -6.89 3.83 -4.39
N VAL A 61 -6.22 2.74 -4.78
CA VAL A 61 -5.72 2.51 -6.15
C VAL A 61 -6.41 1.35 -6.89
N ALA A 62 -7.16 0.50 -6.19
CA ALA A 62 -7.83 -0.66 -6.75
C ALA A 62 -9.12 -0.99 -5.97
N HIS A 63 -9.90 -1.96 -6.44
CA HIS A 63 -11.14 -2.42 -5.78
C HIS A 63 -10.91 -3.16 -4.46
N LYS A 64 -9.66 -3.50 -4.14
CA LYS A 64 -9.21 -4.18 -2.91
C LYS A 64 -7.83 -3.64 -2.50
N PRO A 65 -7.36 -3.88 -1.26
CA PRO A 65 -5.97 -3.58 -0.89
C PRO A 65 -5.00 -4.19 -1.91
N TRP A 66 -4.09 -3.36 -2.43
CA TRP A 66 -3.23 -3.74 -3.54
C TRP A 66 -1.81 -4.06 -3.04
N ARG A 67 -1.40 -5.32 -3.14
CA ARG A 67 -0.05 -5.80 -2.79
C ARG A 67 0.44 -6.71 -3.90
N ASN A 68 1.72 -6.58 -4.26
CA ASN A 68 2.41 -7.47 -5.18
C ASN A 68 3.73 -7.89 -4.51
N GLU A 69 3.83 -9.15 -4.10
CA GLU A 69 5.00 -9.66 -3.37
C GLU A 69 6.27 -9.65 -4.21
N ALA A 70 6.16 -9.89 -5.53
CA ALA A 70 7.31 -9.83 -6.43
C ALA A 70 7.88 -8.40 -6.53
N ALA A 71 7.02 -7.38 -6.45
CA ALA A 71 7.44 -5.98 -6.48
C ALA A 71 8.26 -5.59 -5.25
N GLU A 72 8.05 -6.23 -4.10
CA GLU A 72 8.73 -5.93 -2.84
C GLU A 72 10.26 -6.11 -2.95
N ALA A 73 10.73 -7.00 -3.84
CA ALA A 73 12.16 -7.18 -4.15
C ALA A 73 12.82 -5.92 -4.76
N ALA A 74 12.04 -5.04 -5.41
CA ALA A 74 12.55 -3.79 -5.97
C ALA A 74 12.69 -2.68 -4.91
N MET A 75 12.33 -2.92 -3.64
CA MET A 75 12.42 -1.93 -2.58
C MET A 75 13.86 -1.42 -2.37
N ALA A 76 14.86 -2.29 -2.46
CA ALA A 76 16.28 -1.90 -2.37
C ALA A 76 16.72 -0.94 -3.50
N GLN A 77 16.01 -0.94 -4.64
CA GLN A 77 16.27 -0.07 -5.79
C GLN A 77 15.54 1.28 -5.66
N GLY A 78 14.73 1.47 -4.62
CA GLY A 78 14.01 2.71 -4.33
C GLY A 78 12.55 2.75 -4.81
N ALA A 79 11.85 3.80 -4.41
CA ALA A 79 10.41 3.95 -4.61
C ALA A 79 9.98 3.92 -6.08
N LYS A 80 10.80 4.45 -7.00
CA LYS A 80 10.48 4.45 -8.44
C LYS A 80 10.44 3.03 -9.01
N ALA A 81 11.45 2.21 -8.73
CA ALA A 81 11.51 0.82 -9.18
C ALA A 81 10.37 -0.02 -8.56
N LEU A 82 10.13 0.15 -7.26
CA LEU A 82 9.01 -0.47 -6.56
C LEU A 82 7.65 -0.06 -7.17
N THR A 83 7.44 1.23 -7.45
CA THR A 83 6.17 1.73 -8.02
C THR A 83 5.93 1.19 -9.42
N ALA A 84 6.97 1.13 -10.26
CA ALA A 84 6.87 0.58 -11.61
C ALA A 84 6.38 -0.87 -11.60
N GLN A 85 6.83 -1.69 -10.64
CA GLN A 85 6.35 -3.07 -10.50
C GLN A 85 4.99 -3.18 -9.82
N LEU A 86 4.72 -2.36 -8.79
CA LEU A 86 3.42 -2.36 -8.09
C LEU A 86 2.29 -1.96 -9.02
N LEU A 87 2.51 -0.98 -9.91
CA LEU A 87 1.49 -0.41 -10.78
C LEU A 87 1.65 -0.85 -12.24
N ALA A 88 2.39 -1.94 -12.49
CA ALA A 88 2.49 -2.53 -13.81
C ALA A 88 1.09 -2.91 -14.32
N GLY A 89 0.73 -2.39 -15.50
CA GLY A 89 -0.59 -2.59 -16.10
C GLY A 89 -1.71 -1.70 -15.54
N ALA A 90 -1.39 -0.66 -14.76
CA ALA A 90 -2.38 0.30 -14.31
C ALA A 90 -3.04 1.02 -15.50
N THR A 91 -4.37 1.12 -15.48
CA THR A 91 -5.19 1.80 -16.50
C THR A 91 -5.94 2.99 -15.88
N PRO A 92 -5.26 4.10 -15.57
CA PRO A 92 -5.91 5.27 -15.00
C PRO A 92 -6.81 5.96 -16.03
N THR A 93 -7.74 6.77 -15.52
CA THR A 93 -8.41 7.80 -16.32
C THR A 93 -7.66 9.12 -16.19
N ASP A 94 -7.94 10.08 -17.05
CA ASP A 94 -7.33 11.42 -16.97
C ASP A 94 -7.51 12.08 -15.60
N GLN A 95 -8.66 11.85 -14.96
CA GLN A 95 -9.01 12.43 -13.66
C GLN A 95 -8.28 11.78 -12.48
N ASN A 96 -7.73 10.57 -12.64
CA ASN A 96 -7.06 9.85 -11.55
C ASN A 96 -5.60 9.48 -11.85
N ALA A 97 -5.08 9.87 -13.02
CA ALA A 97 -3.68 9.67 -13.42
C ALA A 97 -2.68 10.23 -12.38
N PHE A 98 -3.07 11.30 -11.66
CA PHE A 98 -2.26 11.87 -10.57
C PHE A 98 -1.92 10.86 -9.48
N LYS A 99 -2.73 9.80 -9.29
CA LYS A 99 -2.51 8.79 -8.24
C LYS A 99 -1.23 7.99 -8.47
N LEU A 100 -0.79 7.80 -9.73
CA LEU A 100 0.45 7.07 -10.01
C LEU A 100 1.66 7.80 -9.43
N THR A 101 1.78 9.10 -9.74
CA THR A 101 2.83 9.97 -9.19
C THR A 101 2.68 10.10 -7.67
N LEU A 102 1.45 10.17 -7.16
CA LEU A 102 1.21 10.28 -5.73
C LEU A 102 1.67 9.02 -4.96
N VAL A 103 1.46 7.83 -5.51
CA VAL A 103 1.98 6.57 -4.95
C VAL A 103 3.50 6.61 -4.90
N GLU A 104 4.19 6.94 -6.00
CA GLU A 104 5.65 6.97 -6.05
C GLU A 104 6.23 7.91 -4.98
N ARG A 105 5.72 9.14 -4.91
CA ARG A 105 6.20 10.14 -3.96
C ARG A 105 5.90 9.76 -2.51
N THR A 106 4.75 9.13 -2.26
CA THR A 106 4.38 8.68 -0.92
C THR A 106 5.24 7.51 -0.48
N LEU A 107 5.53 6.56 -1.39
CA LEU A 107 6.48 5.47 -1.12
C LEU A 107 7.88 6.00 -0.82
N ALA A 108 8.37 6.98 -1.59
CA ALA A 108 9.66 7.61 -1.33
C ALA A 108 9.70 8.24 0.06
N SER A 109 8.64 8.93 0.47
CA SER A 109 8.53 9.53 1.80
C SER A 109 8.49 8.47 2.91
N VAL A 110 7.73 7.39 2.74
CA VAL A 110 7.63 6.28 3.72
C VAL A 110 8.98 5.58 3.87
N MET A 111 9.68 5.30 2.77
CA MET A 111 10.99 4.66 2.78
C MET A 111 12.08 5.58 3.37
N ALA A 112 11.96 6.90 3.20
CA ALA A 112 12.84 7.85 3.87
C ALA A 112 12.57 7.88 5.38
N GLN A 113 11.30 7.94 5.79
CA GLN A 113 10.91 7.93 7.20
C GLN A 113 11.41 6.68 7.94
N ALA A 114 11.33 5.50 7.31
CA ALA A 114 11.82 4.26 7.93
C ALA A 114 13.34 4.20 8.12
N ARG A 115 14.12 5.01 7.40
CA ARG A 115 15.59 5.09 7.53
C ARG A 115 16.05 6.04 8.62
N THR A 116 15.18 6.91 9.11
CA THR A 116 15.52 7.83 10.20
C THR A 116 15.14 7.16 11.52
N PRO A 117 16.13 6.77 12.37
CA PRO A 117 15.79 6.30 13.71
C PRO A 117 15.10 7.43 14.48
N ALA A 118 14.10 7.06 15.29
CA ALA A 118 13.40 7.96 16.19
C ALA A 118 14.32 8.51 17.29
#